data_AF-A0A7X7JWB9-F1
#
_entry.id   AF-A0A7X7JWB9-F1
#
_cell.length_a   1.000
_cell.length_b   1.000
_cell.length_c   1.000
_cell.angle_alpha   90.00
_cell.angle_beta   90.00
_cell.angle_gamma   90.00
#
_symmetry.space_group_name_H-M   'P 1'
#
loop_
_entity.id
_entity.type
_entity.pdbx_description
1 polymer ?
#
loop_
_entity_poly.entity_id
_entity_poly.type
_entity_poly.pdbx_seq_one_letter_code
_entity_poly.pdbx_strand_id
1 'polypeptide(L)'
;MDLVNAPNATALTALAVAILDCLLSEGDADALNARTVRSALRALRNKSAIAAGTLTVCKENDSDAAWTAAATTDPAAEPITEIDPA
;
A
#
# COMPACT_ATOMS: atom_id res chain seq x y z
N MET A 1 13.31 -10.88 35.44
CA MET A 1 13.08 -10.79 33.98
C MET A 1 11.62 -11.07 33.76
N ASP A 2 10.87 -10.00 33.49
CA ASP A 2 9.41 -9.98 33.48
C ASP A 2 8.86 -10.79 32.29
N LEU A 3 8.44 -12.03 32.57
CA LEU A 3 7.63 -12.86 31.68
C LEU A 3 6.12 -12.72 31.98
N VAL A 4 5.73 -11.82 32.90
CA VAL A 4 4.36 -11.69 33.42
C VAL A 4 3.45 -10.84 32.53
N ASN A 5 3.99 -10.20 31.49
CA ASN A 5 3.18 -9.42 30.56
C ASN A 5 3.55 -9.63 29.08
N ALA A 6 3.72 -10.88 28.64
CA ALA A 6 3.75 -11.14 27.21
C ALA A 6 2.46 -10.57 26.58
N PRO A 7 2.55 -9.64 25.62
CA PRO A 7 1.37 -9.04 25.02
C PRO A 7 0.50 -10.16 24.44
N ASN A 8 -0.79 -10.16 24.81
CA ASN A 8 -1.73 -11.14 24.26
C ASN A 8 -1.79 -10.99 22.72
N ALA A 9 -2.23 -12.04 22.02
CA ALA A 9 -2.25 -12.06 20.56
C ALA A 9 -2.99 -10.84 19.97
N THR A 10 -4.07 -10.41 20.62
CA THR A 10 -4.83 -9.21 20.24
C THR A 10 -3.99 -7.93 20.29
N ALA A 11 -3.23 -7.71 21.35
CA ALA A 11 -2.37 -6.54 21.50
C ALA A 11 -1.24 -6.55 20.45
N LEU A 12 -0.68 -7.72 20.15
CA LEU A 12 0.34 -7.86 19.13
C LEU A 12 -0.20 -7.60 17.72
N THR A 13 -1.40 -8.11 17.40
CA THR A 13 -2.10 -7.79 16.15
C THR A 13 -2.41 -6.30 16.04
N ALA A 14 -2.90 -5.69 17.12
CA ALA A 14 -3.19 -4.26 17.14
C ALA A 14 -1.93 -3.41 16.87
N LEU A 15 -0.80 -3.78 17.46
CA LEU A 15 0.49 -3.13 17.21
C LEU A 15 0.93 -3.30 15.75
N ALA A 16 0.81 -4.51 15.18
CA ALA A 16 1.17 -4.76 13.78
C ALA A 16 0.32 -3.92 12.82
N VAL A 17 -0.99 -3.83 13.08
CA VAL A 17 -1.90 -2.96 12.30
C VAL A 17 -1.49 -1.49 12.45
N ALA A 18 -1.21 -1.03 13.67
CA ALA A 18 -0.78 0.35 13.91
C ALA A 18 0.52 0.71 13.19
N ILE A 19 1.47 -0.23 13.09
CA ILE A 19 2.71 -0.03 12.32
C ILE A 19 2.40 0.07 10.82
N LEU A 20 1.53 -0.80 10.29
CA LEU A 20 1.13 -0.76 8.88
C LEU A 20 0.37 0.53 8.54
N ASP A 21 -0.43 1.03 9.48
CA ASP A 21 -1.20 2.29 9.38
C ASP A 21 -0.43 3.53 9.80
N CYS A 22 0.86 3.39 10.14
CA CYS A 22 1.70 4.51 10.47
C CYS A 22 1.75 5.49 9.30
N LEU A 23 1.16 6.67 9.49
CA LEU A 23 1.06 7.71 8.48
C LEU A 23 2.38 8.48 8.41
N LEU A 24 2.96 8.51 7.20
CA LEU A 24 4.23 9.17 6.88
C LEU A 24 3.99 10.59 6.32
N SER A 25 2.76 11.08 6.42
CA SER A 25 2.30 12.42 6.02
C SER A 25 1.18 12.89 6.96
N GLU A 26 0.56 14.03 6.66
CA GLU A 26 -0.69 14.44 7.29
C GLU A 26 -1.89 13.70 6.64
N GLY A 27 -3.00 13.52 7.36
CA GLY A 27 -4.24 12.91 6.84
C GLY A 27 -4.78 11.69 7.61
N ASP A 28 -5.54 10.85 6.90
CA ASP A 28 -6.15 9.59 7.38
C ASP A 28 -5.42 8.39 6.76
N ALA A 29 -5.17 7.35 7.56
CA ALA A 29 -4.39 6.17 7.20
C ALA A 29 -5.10 5.21 6.21
N ASP A 30 -6.43 5.19 6.17
CA ASP A 30 -7.18 4.34 5.21
C ASP A 30 -7.77 5.11 4.01
N ALA A 31 -7.50 6.41 3.94
CA ALA A 31 -7.93 7.24 2.82
C ALA A 31 -7.23 6.88 1.50
N LEU A 32 -7.88 7.19 0.38
CA LEU A 32 -7.22 7.17 -0.93
C LEU A 32 -6.00 8.09 -0.90
N ASN A 33 -4.88 7.61 -1.45
CA ASN A 33 -3.59 8.32 -1.45
C ASN A 33 -2.92 8.48 -0.07
N ALA A 34 -3.40 7.80 0.97
CA ALA A 34 -2.75 7.79 2.27
C ALA A 34 -1.31 7.27 2.16
N ARG A 35 -0.34 8.04 2.67
CA ARG A 35 1.08 7.64 2.67
C ARG A 35 1.40 6.86 3.95
N THR A 36 0.94 5.62 4.02
CA THR A 36 1.26 4.70 5.12
C THR A 36 2.33 3.69 4.74
N VAL A 37 2.89 2.98 5.73
CA VAL A 37 3.78 1.83 5.49
C VAL A 37 3.05 0.78 4.63
N ARG A 38 1.77 0.53 4.90
CA ARG A 38 0.93 -0.37 4.08
C ARG A 38 0.86 0.10 2.63
N SER A 39 0.57 1.37 2.37
CA SER A 39 0.51 1.91 1.00
C SER A 39 1.82 1.75 0.24
N ALA A 40 2.97 1.85 0.92
CA ALA A 40 4.27 1.58 0.31
C ALA A 40 4.45 0.09 -0.02
N LEU A 41 4.06 -0.82 0.86
CA LEU A 41 4.14 -2.26 0.61
C LEU A 41 3.19 -2.72 -0.51
N ARG A 42 2.01 -2.11 -0.63
CA ARG A 42 1.07 -2.36 -1.73
C ARG A 42 1.72 -2.09 -3.09
N ALA A 43 2.54 -1.05 -3.20
CA ALA A 43 3.29 -0.74 -4.42
C ALA A 43 4.26 -1.87 -4.87
N LEU A 44 4.77 -2.64 -3.91
CA LEU A 44 5.77 -3.67 -4.15
C LEU A 44 5.17 -5.02 -4.55
N ARG A 45 3.91 -5.28 -4.17
CA ARG A 45 3.32 -6.63 -4.25
C ARG A 45 1.92 -6.67 -4.83
N ASN A 46 1.09 -5.65 -4.66
CA ASN A 46 -0.30 -5.75 -5.08
C ASN A 46 -0.43 -5.43 -6.57
N LYS A 47 -1.60 -5.75 -7.13
CA LYS A 47 -1.95 -5.34 -8.49
C LYS A 47 -1.71 -3.85 -8.68
N SER A 48 -1.06 -3.50 -9.77
CA SER A 48 -0.94 -2.13 -10.24
C SER A 48 -1.17 -2.06 -11.74
N ALA A 49 -1.83 -1.00 -12.19
CA ALA A 49 -2.13 -0.80 -13.60
C ALA A 49 -1.92 0.65 -14.01
N ILE A 50 -1.46 0.86 -15.24
CA ILE A 50 -1.30 2.17 -15.84
C ILE A 50 -2.32 2.31 -16.97
N ALA A 51 -3.24 3.26 -16.81
CA ALA A 51 -4.23 3.60 -17.83
C ALA A 51 -4.26 5.12 -18.04
N ALA A 52 -4.24 5.55 -19.31
CA ALA A 52 -4.29 6.96 -19.68
C ALA A 52 -3.30 7.87 -18.90
N GLY A 53 -2.08 7.39 -18.66
CA GLY A 53 -1.04 8.14 -17.92
C GLY A 53 -1.23 8.19 -16.41
N THR A 54 -2.14 7.39 -15.84
CA THR A 54 -2.33 7.27 -14.38
C THR A 54 -1.99 5.86 -13.93
N LEU A 55 -1.03 5.75 -13.01
CA LEU A 55 -0.77 4.56 -12.23
C LEU A 55 -1.83 4.45 -11.12
N THR A 56 -2.45 3.28 -11.02
CA THR A 56 -3.31 2.89 -9.91
C THR A 56 -2.69 1.70 -9.21
N VAL A 57 -2.45 1.82 -7.90
CA VAL A 57 -2.03 0.71 -7.05
C VAL A 57 -3.21 0.28 -6.20
N CYS A 58 -3.51 -1.02 -6.21
CA CYS A 58 -4.68 -1.58 -5.53
C CYS A 58 -4.42 -1.91 -4.05
N LYS A 59 -5.51 -1.93 -3.26
CA LYS A 59 -5.57 -2.57 -1.95
C LYS A 59 -5.44 -4.10 -2.12
N GLU A 60 -5.47 -4.82 -1.01
CA GLU A 60 -5.21 -6.28 -0.94
C GLU A 60 -6.25 -7.14 -1.67
N ASN A 61 -7.34 -6.55 -2.15
CA ASN A 61 -8.37 -7.21 -2.95
C ASN A 61 -8.19 -7.05 -4.46
N ASP A 62 -7.06 -6.46 -4.89
CA ASP A 62 -6.69 -6.24 -6.29
C ASP A 62 -7.69 -5.42 -7.12
N SER A 63 -8.67 -4.77 -6.47
CA SER A 63 -9.72 -4.00 -7.14
C SER A 63 -9.84 -2.57 -6.61
N ASP A 64 -9.77 -2.37 -5.30
CA ASP A 64 -9.95 -1.03 -4.74
C ASP A 64 -8.66 -0.22 -4.86
N ALA A 65 -8.76 1.04 -5.27
CA ALA A 65 -7.59 1.91 -5.33
C ALA A 65 -7.06 2.21 -3.91
N ALA A 66 -5.79 1.91 -3.67
CA ALA A 66 -5.07 2.39 -2.49
C ALA A 66 -4.55 3.81 -2.73
N TRP A 67 -3.92 4.02 -3.89
CA TRP A 67 -3.43 5.33 -4.30
C TRP A 67 -3.21 5.40 -5.82
N THR A 68 -3.15 6.63 -6.32
CA THR A 68 -2.94 6.93 -7.74
C THR A 68 -1.80 7.93 -7.91
N ALA A 69 -1.07 7.81 -9.00
CA ALA A 69 -0.03 8.77 -9.38
C ALA A 69 -0.01 9.00 -10.89
N ALA A 70 0.45 10.17 -11.32
CA ALA A 70 0.75 10.40 -12.73
C ALA A 70 1.96 9.55 -13.15
N ALA A 71 1.81 8.80 -14.23
CA ALA A 71 2.87 8.03 -14.85
C ALA A 71 3.48 8.85 -16.00
N THR A 72 4.77 9.14 -15.89
CA THR A 72 5.55 9.71 -16.99
C THR A 72 6.07 8.58 -17.86
N THR A 73 5.87 8.68 -19.17
CA THR A 73 6.25 7.64 -20.14
C THR A 73 7.24 8.18 -21.16
N ASP A 74 8.13 7.31 -21.64
CA ASP A 74 8.96 7.56 -22.82
C ASP A 74 8.36 6.78 -24.00
N PRO A 75 8.02 7.43 -25.14
CA PRO A 75 7.50 6.74 -26.32
C PRO A 75 8.42 5.66 -26.90
N ALA A 76 9.72 5.71 -26.62
CA ALA A 76 10.69 4.72 -27.07
C ALA A 76 10.83 3.52 -26.10
N ALA A 77 10.22 3.56 -24.92
CA ALA A 77 10.26 2.48 -23.95
C ALA A 77 9.10 1.49 -24.16
N GLU A 78 9.33 0.22 -23.83
CA GLU A 78 8.26 -0.78 -23.77
C GLU A 78 7.32 -0.48 -22.59
N PRO A 79 6.00 -0.35 -22.83
CA PRO A 79 5.07 0.06 -21.80
C PRO A 79 4.74 -1.09 -20.85
N ILE A 80 4.90 -0.85 -19.55
CA ILE A 80 4.29 -1.69 -18.51
C ILE A 80 2.88 -1.18 -18.28
N THR A 81 1.87 -1.92 -18.72
CA THR A 81 0.46 -1.55 -18.53
C THR A 81 -0.14 -2.13 -17.26
N GLU A 82 0.40 -3.24 -16.77
CA GLU A 82 -0.09 -3.94 -15.59
C GLU A 82 0.99 -4.81 -14.95
N ILE A 83 0.96 -4.91 -13.63
CA ILE A 83 1.70 -5.88 -12.83
C ILE A 83 0.68 -6.51 -11.89
N ASP A 84 0.44 -7.81 -12.06
CA ASP A 84 -0.51 -8.59 -11.25
C ASP A 84 0.18 -9.84 -10.70
N PRO A 85 0.50 -9.88 -9.39
CA PRO A 85 1.14 -11.06 -8.77
C PRO A 85 0.19 -12.20 -8.36
N ALA A 86 -1.11 -12.10 -8.64
CA ALA A 86 -2.09 -13.15 -8.38
C ALA A 86 -1.99 -14.34 -9.35
#